data_AF-A0A961IY56-F1
#
_entry.id   AF-A0A961IY56-F1
#
_cell.length_a   1.000
_cell.length_b   1.000
_cell.length_c   1.000
_cell.angle_alpha   90.00
_cell.angle_beta   90.00
_cell.angle_gamma   90.00
#
_symmetry.space_group_name_H-M   'P 1'
#
loop_
_entity.id
_entity.type
_entity.pdbx_description
1 polymer ?
#
loop_
_entity_poly.entity_id
_entity_poly.type
_entity_poly.pdbx_seq_one_letter_code
_entity_poly.pdbx_strand_id
1 'polypeptide(L)'
;MSRKPQIRHLERRSAGFFFRRRVPARILSNDPQRRKFFVLSLRTHLPRDAEPLARRLTGLTDLGFAWMTENEMSHVTPEGMRILTELARFEIAAHEAARALAPERTRAEADLAFQREQALQQALREALACGNREIAKAPLRDVARRLGVHLDEESMDYRALAYEATRVLLDVSDDRAQREIGHTGDQSVYFRSARRKNQEILAAPAPASGPVVAAQGLAPVTTQIPTNGHQAPLPAAPLTTSTPSHVATAPATPTIAEPVVPKIAPAPASPMNPNESAFVAAPALSPDGTMDERQQADWKQAEKREKALKNINVSALTPASQAAIAKGRGISVTEAFVLYLELKGIGYGEEFDKKQTANRDVGKKWANTSLKAGETAKQIWVDLLGDQPIQDALEEEVEDALHVMWDIPAHHGRSEELSATNGYRDLIERADEK
;
A
#
# COMPACT_ATOMS: atom_id res chain seq x y z
N MET A 1 30.47 35.98 20.93
CA MET A 1 30.77 34.53 20.97
C MET A 1 30.83 34.02 19.54
N SER A 2 32.02 33.67 19.04
CA SER A 2 32.22 33.25 17.65
C SER A 2 31.58 31.87 17.41
N ARG A 3 30.65 31.76 16.45
CA ARG A 3 30.01 30.50 16.07
C ARG A 3 31.10 29.56 15.54
N LYS A 4 31.40 28.48 16.28
CA LYS A 4 32.31 27.46 15.79
C LYS A 4 31.76 26.89 14.47
N PRO A 5 32.60 26.73 13.43
CA PRO A 5 32.15 26.17 12.16
C PRO A 5 31.62 24.76 12.39
N GLN A 6 30.35 24.56 12.06
CA GLN A 6 29.71 23.25 12.17
C GLN A 6 30.28 22.35 11.08
N ILE A 7 30.92 21.26 11.50
CA ILE A 7 31.53 20.31 10.55
C ILE A 7 30.44 19.40 10.02
N ARG A 8 30.35 19.33 8.68
CA ARG A 8 29.33 18.56 7.96
C ARG A 8 29.37 17.11 8.41
N HIS A 9 28.19 16.53 8.59
CA HIS A 9 27.98 15.11 8.93
C HIS A 9 28.55 14.65 10.28
N LEU A 10 28.99 15.56 11.16
CA LEU A 10 29.47 15.23 12.50
C LEU A 10 28.37 15.49 13.55
N GLU A 11 27.98 14.44 14.27
CA GLU A 11 26.95 14.47 15.32
C GLU A 11 27.57 14.13 16.69
N ARG A 12 27.30 14.93 17.72
CA ARG A 12 27.71 14.64 19.10
C ARG A 12 26.57 13.94 19.84
N ARG A 13 26.85 12.77 20.44
CA ARG A 13 25.93 12.02 21.30
C ARG A 13 26.55 11.79 22.68
N SER A 14 25.76 11.26 23.62
CA SER A 14 26.23 10.89 24.96
C SER A 14 27.39 9.89 24.91
N ALA A 15 27.37 8.96 23.94
CA ALA A 15 28.40 7.93 23.74
C ALA A 15 29.62 8.38 22.92
N GLY A 16 29.72 9.66 22.53
CA GLY A 16 30.83 10.20 21.73
C GLY A 16 30.39 10.81 20.40
N PHE A 17 31.33 10.95 19.46
CA PHE A 17 31.07 11.52 18.14
C PHE A 17 30.69 10.45 17.12
N PHE A 18 29.75 10.79 16.25
CA PHE A 18 29.22 9.94 15.19
C PHE A 18 29.29 10.68 13.85
N PHE A 19 29.58 9.94 12.79
CA PHE A 19 29.37 10.38 11.42
C PHE A 19 27.97 9.99 10.98
N ARG A 20 27.14 10.97 10.60
CA ARG A 20 25.79 10.74 10.08
C ARG A 20 25.61 11.41 8.72
N ARG A 21 25.35 10.62 7.68
CA ARG A 21 25.17 11.11 6.31
C ARG A 21 23.99 10.42 5.62
N ARG A 22 23.15 11.17 4.92
CA ARG A 22 22.05 10.63 4.10
C ARG A 22 22.60 9.98 2.82
N VAL A 23 21.98 8.88 2.40
CA VAL A 23 22.24 8.26 1.09
C VAL A 23 21.38 8.99 0.05
N PRO A 24 21.93 9.44 -1.08
CA PRO A 24 21.17 10.06 -2.16
C PRO A 24 20.00 9.18 -2.62
N ALA A 25 18.84 9.79 -2.89
CA ALA A 25 17.64 9.08 -3.34
C ALA A 25 17.89 8.21 -4.58
N ARG A 26 18.73 8.68 -5.51
CA ARG A 26 19.12 7.93 -6.72
C ARG A 26 19.87 6.62 -6.44
N ILE A 27 20.49 6.48 -5.27
CA ILE A 27 21.22 5.25 -4.87
C ILE A 27 20.32 4.32 -4.03
N LEU A 28 19.21 4.86 -3.51
CA LEU A 28 18.23 4.08 -2.77
C LEU A 28 17.31 3.41 -3.79
N SER A 29 17.31 2.07 -3.82
CA SER A 29 16.25 1.30 -4.47
C SER A 29 14.90 1.65 -3.82
N ASN A 30 13.79 1.44 -4.53
CA ASN A 30 12.41 1.55 -4.00
C ASN A 30 12.10 0.58 -2.84
N ASP A 31 13.12 -0.05 -2.24
CA ASP A 31 13.00 -0.93 -1.09
C ASP A 31 12.88 -0.08 0.18
N PRO A 32 11.71 -0.08 0.85
CA PRO A 32 11.46 0.72 2.04
C PRO A 32 12.33 0.32 3.24
N GLN A 33 12.97 -0.86 3.22
CA GLN A 33 13.79 -1.36 4.32
C GLN A 33 15.27 -0.89 4.28
N ARG A 34 15.74 -0.31 3.17
CA ARG A 34 17.12 0.17 3.09
C ARG A 34 17.31 1.44 3.93
N ARG A 35 18.30 1.40 4.82
CA ARG A 35 18.65 2.54 5.70
C ARG A 35 19.03 3.76 4.84
N LYS A 36 18.19 4.80 4.89
CA LYS A 36 18.35 6.07 4.15
C LYS A 36 19.52 6.94 4.65
N PHE A 37 20.27 6.49 5.65
CA PHE A 37 21.42 7.18 6.22
C PHE A 37 22.48 6.22 6.75
N PHE A 38 23.74 6.57 6.58
CA PHE A 38 24.87 5.98 7.29
C PHE A 38 25.00 6.65 8.67
N VAL A 39 25.12 5.83 9.72
CA VAL A 39 25.51 6.28 11.06
C VAL A 39 26.67 5.41 11.51
N LEU A 40 27.85 6.02 11.65
CA LEU A 40 29.08 5.36 12.05
C LEU A 40 29.60 6.01 13.33
N SER A 41 29.86 5.22 14.37
CA SER A 41 30.57 5.74 15.55
C SER A 41 32.02 6.03 15.19
N LEU A 42 32.51 7.23 15.52
CA LEU A 42 33.91 7.59 15.35
C LEU A 42 34.79 7.08 16.50
N ARG A 43 34.20 6.44 17.52
CA ARG A 43 34.87 5.89 18.72
C ARG A 43 35.80 6.90 19.42
N THR A 44 35.44 8.17 19.37
CA THR A 44 36.17 9.24 20.06
C THR A 44 35.20 10.22 20.71
N HIS A 45 35.61 10.77 21.86
CA HIS A 45 34.93 11.84 22.58
C HIS A 45 35.62 13.20 22.40
N LEU A 46 36.76 13.22 21.69
CA LEU A 46 37.56 14.41 21.48
C LEU A 46 37.22 15.04 20.13
N PRO A 47 36.80 16.32 20.09
CA PRO A 47 36.44 16.97 18.84
C PRO A 47 37.63 17.05 17.88
N ARG A 48 38.85 17.28 18.39
CA ARG A 48 40.07 17.36 17.57
C ARG A 48 40.33 16.11 16.72
N ASP A 49 39.91 14.94 17.20
CA ASP A 49 40.07 13.67 16.48
C ASP A 49 38.85 13.34 15.61
N ALA A 50 37.66 13.71 16.10
CA ALA A 50 36.41 13.47 15.38
C ALA A 50 36.32 14.29 14.09
N GLU A 51 36.83 15.51 14.09
CA GLU A 51 36.73 16.44 12.97
C GLU A 51 37.48 15.96 11.70
N PRO A 52 38.76 15.57 11.76
CA PRO A 52 39.46 15.00 10.59
C PRO A 52 38.83 13.71 10.09
N LEU A 53 38.35 12.85 11.00
CA LEU A 53 37.70 11.58 10.64
C LEU A 53 36.39 11.83 9.88
N ALA A 54 35.55 12.75 10.36
CA ALA A 54 34.32 13.12 9.67
C ALA A 54 34.60 13.65 8.27
N ARG A 55 35.60 14.54 8.10
CA ARG A 55 35.97 15.08 6.76
C ARG A 55 36.45 13.99 5.80
N ARG A 56 37.27 13.04 6.27
CA ARG A 56 37.73 11.91 5.46
C ARG A 56 36.58 11.00 5.04
N LEU A 57 35.67 10.70 5.96
CA LEU A 57 34.47 9.92 5.66
C LEU A 57 33.54 10.65 4.70
N THR A 58 33.42 11.97 4.80
CA THR A 58 32.71 12.79 3.81
C THR A 58 33.33 12.60 2.42
N GLY A 59 34.64 12.80 2.26
CA GLY A 59 35.30 12.63 0.95
C GLY A 59 35.18 11.20 0.38
N LEU A 60 35.32 10.17 1.22
CA LEU A 60 35.13 8.78 0.79
C LEU A 60 33.69 8.49 0.36
N THR A 61 32.71 9.00 1.11
CA THR A 61 31.30 8.83 0.75
C THR A 61 30.89 9.68 -0.44
N ASP A 62 31.50 10.84 -0.67
CA ASP A 62 31.32 11.62 -1.90
C ASP A 62 31.78 10.83 -3.13
N LEU A 63 33.00 10.29 -3.09
CA LEU A 63 33.55 9.46 -4.16
C LEU A 63 32.72 8.20 -4.38
N GLY A 64 32.30 7.53 -3.29
CA GLY A 64 31.46 6.34 -3.37
C GLY A 64 30.08 6.62 -3.96
N PHE A 65 29.45 7.74 -3.59
CA PHE A 65 28.18 8.15 -4.16
C PHE A 65 28.30 8.56 -5.62
N ALA A 66 29.32 9.36 -5.97
CA ALA A 66 29.59 9.71 -7.37
C ALA A 66 29.81 8.45 -8.21
N TRP A 67 30.64 7.52 -7.73
CA TRP A 67 30.88 6.24 -8.39
C TRP A 67 29.61 5.40 -8.53
N MET A 68 28.74 5.34 -7.52
CA MET A 68 27.47 4.62 -7.60
C MET A 68 26.43 5.29 -8.49
N THR A 69 26.45 6.61 -8.63
CA THR A 69 25.56 7.34 -9.56
C THR A 69 26.08 7.33 -10.99
N GLU A 70 27.40 7.29 -11.18
CA GLU A 70 28.04 7.24 -12.51
C GLU A 70 28.14 5.81 -13.03
N ASN A 71 28.27 4.83 -12.13
CA ASN A 71 28.28 3.39 -12.42
C ASN A 71 27.05 2.71 -11.82
N GLU A 72 25.91 3.40 -11.74
CA GLU A 72 24.63 2.73 -11.58
C GLU A 72 24.61 1.67 -12.68
N MET A 73 24.68 0.39 -12.27
CA MET A 73 24.91 -0.73 -13.17
C MET A 73 23.68 -0.92 -14.04
N SER A 74 23.49 -0.03 -15.01
CA SER A 74 22.69 -0.29 -16.18
C SER A 74 23.58 -1.15 -17.06
N HIS A 75 23.61 -2.47 -16.78
CA HIS A 75 24.07 -3.48 -17.76
C HIS A 75 23.24 -3.43 -19.06
N VAL A 76 22.23 -2.56 -19.10
CA VAL A 76 21.40 -2.25 -20.25
C VAL A 76 21.78 -0.86 -20.78
N THR A 77 22.00 -0.74 -22.07
CA THR A 77 22.27 0.56 -22.71
C THR A 77 21.04 1.49 -22.61
N PRO A 78 21.18 2.82 -22.78
CA PRO A 78 20.02 3.72 -22.84
C PRO A 78 19.00 3.32 -23.91
N GLU A 79 19.48 2.79 -25.03
CA GLU A 79 18.64 2.20 -26.07
C GLU A 79 17.89 0.96 -25.57
N GLY A 80 18.57 0.08 -24.84
CA GLY A 80 17.92 -1.05 -24.17
C GLY A 80 16.84 -0.63 -23.18
N MET A 81 17.03 0.44 -22.40
CA MET A 81 15.98 0.98 -21.51
C MET A 81 14.76 1.45 -22.30
N ARG A 82 14.96 2.11 -23.45
CA ARG A 82 13.87 2.51 -24.34
C ARG A 82 13.12 1.28 -24.87
N ILE A 83 13.82 0.23 -25.28
CA ILE A 83 13.22 -1.03 -25.74
C ILE A 83 12.39 -1.67 -24.63
N LEU A 84 12.90 -1.74 -23.40
CA LEU A 84 12.18 -2.32 -22.26
C LEU A 84 10.93 -1.52 -21.89
N THR A 85 11.01 -0.18 -21.94
CA THR A 85 9.87 0.70 -21.68
C THR A 85 8.76 0.51 -22.72
N GLU A 86 9.13 0.44 -24.00
CA GLU A 86 8.16 0.21 -25.08
C GLU A 86 7.63 -1.24 -25.08
N LEU A 87 8.43 -2.21 -24.67
CA LEU A 87 7.97 -3.59 -24.42
C LEU A 87 6.82 -3.59 -23.40
N ALA A 88 7.03 -3.01 -22.21
CA ALA A 88 6.00 -2.92 -21.19
C ALA A 88 4.75 -2.21 -21.70
N ARG A 89 4.93 -1.05 -22.34
CA ARG A 89 3.83 -0.26 -22.88
C ARG A 89 3.01 -1.01 -23.93
N PHE A 90 3.66 -1.68 -24.88
CA PHE A 90 2.95 -2.44 -25.92
C PHE A 90 2.21 -3.64 -25.33
N GLU A 91 2.81 -4.36 -24.37
CA GLU A 91 2.18 -5.51 -23.73
C GLU A 91 0.97 -5.13 -22.87
N ILE A 92 1.04 -4.01 -22.13
CA ILE A 92 -0.09 -3.48 -21.38
C ILE A 92 -1.19 -3.00 -22.34
N ALA A 93 -0.84 -2.20 -23.35
CA ALA A 93 -1.80 -1.68 -24.31
C ALA A 93 -2.50 -2.79 -25.12
N ALA A 94 -1.76 -3.84 -25.52
CA ALA A 94 -2.31 -4.99 -26.22
C ALA A 94 -3.29 -5.77 -25.34
N HIS A 95 -2.95 -5.98 -24.06
CA HIS A 95 -3.84 -6.65 -23.12
C HIS A 95 -5.11 -5.84 -22.86
N GLU A 96 -4.99 -4.53 -22.62
CA GLU A 96 -6.13 -3.64 -22.42
C GLU A 96 -7.05 -3.59 -23.65
N ALA A 97 -6.47 -3.52 -24.86
CA ALA A 97 -7.24 -3.57 -26.10
C ALA A 97 -7.96 -4.92 -26.27
N ALA A 98 -7.28 -6.04 -25.96
CA ALA A 98 -7.88 -7.37 -26.02
C ALA A 98 -9.04 -7.50 -25.03
N ARG A 99 -8.89 -6.98 -23.81
CA ARG A 99 -9.94 -6.97 -22.78
C ARG A 99 -11.13 -6.12 -23.19
N ALA A 100 -10.89 -4.94 -23.76
CA ALA A 100 -11.96 -4.04 -24.21
C ALA A 100 -12.80 -4.63 -25.35
N LEU A 101 -12.23 -5.52 -26.16
CA LEU A 101 -12.91 -6.17 -27.29
C LEU A 101 -13.47 -7.57 -26.95
N ALA A 102 -13.06 -8.16 -25.83
CA ALA A 102 -13.48 -9.49 -25.44
C ALA A 102 -14.99 -9.52 -25.09
N PRO A 103 -15.71 -10.61 -25.41
CA PRO A 103 -17.08 -10.79 -24.95
C PRO A 103 -17.11 -10.98 -23.43
N GLU A 104 -18.32 -10.85 -22.86
CA GLU A 104 -18.56 -11.13 -21.45
C GLU A 104 -18.12 -12.55 -21.11
N ARG A 105 -17.25 -12.68 -20.09
CA ARG A 105 -16.74 -13.97 -19.63
C ARG A 105 -17.69 -14.58 -18.60
N THR A 106 -17.89 -15.88 -18.71
CA THR A 106 -18.48 -16.67 -17.62
C THR A 106 -17.49 -16.77 -16.45
N ARG A 107 -17.99 -17.11 -15.27
CA ARG A 107 -17.13 -17.30 -14.08
C ARG A 107 -16.02 -18.34 -14.32
N ALA A 108 -16.37 -19.46 -14.94
CA ALA A 108 -15.42 -20.52 -15.25
C ALA A 108 -14.31 -20.06 -16.22
N GLU A 109 -14.65 -19.24 -17.21
CA GLU A 109 -13.67 -18.67 -18.14
C GLU A 109 -12.75 -17.65 -17.45
N ALA A 110 -13.29 -16.84 -16.53
CA ALA A 110 -12.50 -15.92 -15.72
C ALA A 110 -11.51 -16.69 -14.81
N ASP A 111 -11.96 -17.75 -14.14
CA ASP A 111 -11.09 -18.58 -13.28
C ASP A 111 -9.99 -19.29 -14.11
N LEU A 112 -10.30 -19.76 -15.33
CA LEU A 112 -9.30 -20.33 -16.23
C LEU A 112 -8.30 -19.28 -16.74
N ALA A 113 -8.74 -18.06 -17.04
CA ALA A 113 -7.86 -16.97 -17.43
C ALA A 113 -6.89 -16.62 -16.30
N PHE A 114 -7.39 -16.56 -15.07
CA PHE A 114 -6.59 -16.34 -13.87
C PHE A 114 -5.53 -17.44 -13.67
N GLN A 115 -5.91 -18.71 -13.82
CA GLN A 115 -4.97 -19.84 -13.74
C GLN A 115 -3.89 -19.79 -14.82
N ARG A 116 -4.24 -19.37 -16.05
CA ARG A 116 -3.26 -19.19 -17.14
C ARG A 116 -2.25 -18.09 -16.81
N GLU A 117 -2.71 -16.97 -16.26
CA GLU A 117 -1.82 -15.88 -15.86
C GLU A 117 -0.88 -16.31 -14.73
N GLN A 118 -1.40 -17.02 -13.70
CA GLN A 118 -0.56 -17.59 -12.65
C GLN A 118 0.52 -18.56 -13.18
N ALA A 119 0.13 -19.43 -14.12
CA ALA A 119 1.07 -20.35 -14.76
C ALA A 119 2.16 -19.60 -15.56
N LEU A 120 1.78 -18.50 -16.24
CA LEU A 120 2.73 -17.63 -16.93
C LEU A 120 3.72 -16.98 -15.95
N GLN A 121 3.24 -16.42 -14.85
CA GLN A 121 4.10 -15.84 -13.82
C GLN A 121 5.08 -16.86 -13.24
N GLN A 122 4.60 -18.07 -12.96
CA GLN A 122 5.44 -19.15 -12.46
C GLN A 122 6.54 -19.52 -13.46
N ALA A 123 6.20 -19.65 -14.74
CA ALA A 123 7.19 -19.90 -15.80
C ALA A 123 8.22 -18.77 -15.93
N LEU A 124 7.82 -17.51 -15.77
CA LEU A 124 8.73 -16.36 -15.77
C LEU A 124 9.66 -16.35 -14.55
N ARG A 125 9.14 -16.66 -13.35
CA ARG A 125 9.95 -16.78 -12.13
C ARG A 125 10.96 -17.92 -12.25
N GLU A 126 10.56 -19.07 -12.79
CA GLU A 126 11.45 -20.19 -13.07
C GLU A 126 12.53 -19.82 -14.10
N ALA A 127 12.15 -19.10 -15.16
CA ALA A 127 13.10 -18.62 -16.15
C ALA A 127 14.14 -17.66 -15.55
N LEU A 128 13.73 -16.74 -14.66
CA LEU A 128 14.65 -15.87 -13.93
C LEU A 128 15.59 -16.66 -13.01
N ALA A 129 15.05 -17.64 -12.27
CA ALA A 129 15.83 -18.50 -11.38
C ALA A 129 16.88 -19.33 -12.13
N CYS A 130 16.52 -19.85 -13.31
CA CYS A 130 17.40 -20.62 -14.18
C CYS A 130 18.26 -19.76 -15.12
N GLY A 131 18.06 -18.43 -15.14
CA GLY A 131 18.70 -17.53 -16.11
C GLY A 131 18.33 -17.83 -17.57
N ASN A 132 17.16 -18.43 -17.82
CA ASN A 132 16.63 -18.69 -19.15
C ASN A 132 16.14 -17.38 -19.78
N ARG A 133 16.77 -17.00 -20.90
CA ARG A 133 16.52 -15.73 -21.61
C ARG A 133 15.68 -15.91 -22.87
N GLU A 134 15.37 -17.15 -23.24
CA GLU A 134 14.64 -17.44 -24.48
C GLU A 134 13.20 -16.94 -24.44
N ILE A 135 12.59 -16.86 -23.26
CA ILE A 135 11.19 -16.38 -23.11
C ILE A 135 11.04 -14.93 -23.59
N ALA A 136 12.03 -14.08 -23.32
CA ALA A 136 11.99 -12.66 -23.71
C ALA A 136 12.36 -12.41 -25.18
N LYS A 137 12.86 -13.43 -25.90
CA LYS A 137 13.41 -13.28 -27.25
C LYS A 137 12.38 -12.83 -28.28
N ALA A 138 11.22 -13.47 -28.31
CA ALA A 138 10.16 -13.12 -29.27
C ALA A 138 9.60 -11.71 -29.00
N PRO A 139 9.22 -11.34 -27.75
CA PRO A 139 8.77 -9.99 -27.45
C PRO A 139 9.81 -8.91 -27.78
N LEU A 140 11.09 -9.14 -27.46
CA LEU A 140 12.17 -8.20 -27.79
C LEU A 140 12.35 -7.99 -29.30
N ARG A 141 12.29 -9.07 -30.09
CA ARG A 141 12.36 -8.98 -31.55
C ARG A 141 11.21 -8.17 -32.13
N ASP A 142 10.01 -8.35 -31.62
CA ASP A 142 8.83 -7.64 -32.10
C ASP A 142 8.89 -6.14 -31.76
N VAL A 143 9.35 -5.78 -30.56
CA VAL A 143 9.57 -4.39 -30.15
C VAL A 143 10.69 -3.76 -30.99
N ALA A 144 11.82 -4.45 -31.14
CA ALA A 144 12.96 -3.96 -31.93
C ALA A 144 12.55 -3.70 -33.38
N ARG A 145 11.76 -4.61 -33.98
CA ARG A 145 11.21 -4.44 -35.34
C ARG A 145 10.33 -3.19 -35.45
N ARG A 146 9.49 -2.89 -34.44
CA ARG A 146 8.63 -1.70 -34.43
C ARG A 146 9.42 -0.41 -34.25
N LEU A 147 10.51 -0.45 -33.50
CA LEU A 147 11.38 0.71 -33.26
C LEU A 147 12.42 0.91 -34.37
N GLY A 148 12.56 -0.03 -35.31
CA GLY A 148 13.58 0.00 -36.35
C GLY A 148 15.00 -0.22 -35.81
N VAL A 149 15.12 -0.89 -34.66
CA VAL A 149 16.40 -1.18 -34.00
C VAL A 149 16.83 -2.61 -34.33
N HIS A 150 18.12 -2.80 -34.61
CA HIS A 150 18.70 -4.12 -34.80
C HIS A 150 19.29 -4.60 -33.47
N LEU A 151 18.87 -5.79 -33.01
CA LEU A 151 19.41 -6.43 -31.82
C LEU A 151 20.41 -7.52 -32.23
N ASP A 152 21.65 -7.39 -31.78
CA ASP A 152 22.65 -8.45 -31.87
C ASP A 152 22.45 -9.45 -30.73
N GLU A 153 21.83 -10.59 -31.04
CA GLU A 153 21.47 -11.62 -30.05
C GLU A 153 22.66 -12.36 -29.44
N GLU A 154 23.83 -12.27 -30.06
CA GLU A 154 25.05 -12.92 -29.55
C GLU A 154 25.80 -12.03 -28.56
N SER A 155 25.49 -10.73 -28.55
CA SER A 155 26.14 -9.74 -27.69
C SER A 155 25.86 -9.98 -26.19
N MET A 156 26.82 -9.60 -25.35
CA MET A 156 26.65 -9.59 -23.89
C MET A 156 25.55 -8.60 -23.47
N ASP A 157 25.44 -7.48 -24.18
CA ASP A 157 24.42 -6.46 -23.94
C ASP A 157 23.01 -7.01 -24.19
N TYR A 158 22.83 -7.85 -25.22
CA TYR A 158 21.56 -8.52 -25.46
C TYR A 158 21.21 -9.52 -24.36
N ARG A 159 22.19 -10.25 -23.81
CA ARG A 159 21.93 -11.18 -22.69
C ARG A 159 21.47 -10.46 -21.43
N ALA A 160 22.04 -9.29 -21.18
CA ALA A 160 21.63 -8.37 -20.12
C ALA A 160 20.23 -7.82 -20.37
N LEU A 161 19.97 -7.33 -21.59
CA LEU A 161 18.67 -6.84 -22.03
C LEU A 161 17.58 -7.91 -21.93
N ALA A 162 17.85 -9.14 -22.37
CA ALA A 162 16.91 -10.25 -22.33
C ALA A 162 16.58 -10.68 -20.90
N TYR A 163 17.56 -10.62 -19.99
CA TYR A 163 17.30 -10.88 -18.57
C TYR A 163 16.36 -9.83 -17.96
N GLU A 164 16.63 -8.54 -18.20
CA GLU A 164 15.75 -7.47 -17.72
C GLU A 164 14.38 -7.51 -18.40
N ALA A 165 14.31 -7.88 -19.67
CA ALA A 165 13.04 -8.06 -20.38
C ALA A 165 12.17 -9.16 -19.74
N THR A 166 12.76 -10.27 -19.29
CA THR A 166 12.02 -11.29 -18.54
C THR A 166 11.47 -10.74 -17.22
N ARG A 167 12.21 -9.86 -16.53
CA ARG A 167 11.72 -9.17 -15.31
C ARG A 167 10.56 -8.25 -15.63
N VAL A 168 10.69 -7.42 -16.67
CA VAL A 168 9.62 -6.53 -17.14
C VAL A 168 8.37 -7.32 -17.52
N LEU A 169 8.50 -8.47 -18.18
CA LEU A 169 7.36 -9.32 -18.52
C LEU A 169 6.66 -9.89 -17.28
N LEU A 170 7.40 -10.19 -16.21
CA LEU A 170 6.81 -10.60 -14.93
C LEU A 170 6.02 -9.45 -14.29
N ASP A 171 6.60 -8.24 -14.25
CA ASP A 171 5.93 -7.06 -13.73
C ASP A 171 4.64 -6.73 -14.51
N VAL A 172 4.68 -6.87 -15.85
CA VAL A 172 3.51 -6.71 -16.71
C VAL A 172 2.45 -7.78 -16.43
N SER A 173 2.86 -9.03 -16.18
CA SER A 173 1.94 -10.12 -15.83
C SER A 173 1.26 -9.89 -14.47
N ASP A 174 1.99 -9.34 -13.50
CA ASP A 174 1.42 -8.93 -12.21
C ASP A 174 0.42 -7.77 -12.39
N ASP A 175 0.76 -6.75 -13.18
CA ASP A 175 -0.16 -5.64 -13.51
C ASP A 175 -1.43 -6.13 -14.24
N ARG A 176 -1.33 -7.10 -15.15
CA ARG A 176 -2.49 -7.74 -15.80
C ARG A 176 -3.40 -8.43 -14.80
N ALA A 177 -2.84 -9.21 -13.88
CA ALA A 177 -3.61 -9.91 -12.85
C ALA A 177 -4.38 -8.92 -11.95
N GLN A 178 -3.74 -7.80 -11.58
CA GLN A 178 -4.38 -6.73 -10.80
C GLN A 178 -5.52 -6.06 -11.58
N ARG A 179 -5.31 -5.79 -12.87
CA ARG A 179 -6.33 -5.17 -13.71
C ARG A 179 -7.55 -6.07 -13.92
N GLU A 180 -7.37 -7.39 -14.01
CA GLU A 180 -8.48 -8.36 -14.13
C GLU A 180 -9.41 -8.32 -12.91
N ILE A 181 -8.90 -8.00 -11.72
CA ILE A 181 -9.71 -7.81 -10.50
C ILE A 181 -10.17 -6.34 -10.30
N GLY A 182 -9.97 -5.48 -11.30
CA GLY A 182 -10.41 -4.07 -11.28
C GLY A 182 -9.45 -3.10 -10.58
N HIS A 183 -8.29 -3.55 -10.12
CA HIS A 183 -7.28 -2.67 -9.53
C HIS A 183 -6.52 -1.98 -10.66
N THR A 184 -6.81 -0.70 -10.87
CA THR A 184 -6.07 0.15 -11.80
C THR A 184 -5.32 1.18 -10.98
N GLY A 185 -3.99 1.18 -11.03
CA GLY A 185 -3.16 2.10 -10.24
C GLY A 185 -3.43 3.59 -10.51
N ASP A 186 -3.97 3.91 -11.68
CA ASP A 186 -4.40 5.26 -12.04
C ASP A 186 -5.92 5.41 -12.07
N GLN A 187 -6.40 6.56 -11.60
CA GLN A 187 -7.79 6.98 -11.82
C GLN A 187 -8.08 7.08 -13.33
N SER A 188 -9.25 6.57 -13.74
CA SER A 188 -9.67 6.61 -15.14
C SER A 188 -9.64 8.05 -15.68
N VAL A 189 -9.23 8.20 -16.95
CA VAL A 189 -9.14 9.54 -17.58
C VAL A 189 -10.48 10.26 -17.53
N TYR A 190 -11.58 9.52 -17.66
CA TYR A 190 -12.94 10.03 -17.54
C TYR A 190 -13.26 10.52 -16.14
N PHE A 191 -12.88 9.77 -15.10
CA PHE A 191 -13.08 10.21 -13.71
C PHE A 191 -12.23 11.44 -13.40
N ARG A 192 -10.96 11.47 -13.82
CA ARG A 192 -10.09 12.65 -13.68
C ARG A 192 -10.67 13.88 -14.40
N SER A 193 -11.18 13.69 -15.61
CA SER A 193 -11.83 14.77 -16.39
C SER A 193 -13.11 15.26 -15.72
N ALA A 194 -13.97 14.36 -15.23
CA ALA A 194 -15.19 14.72 -14.51
C ALA A 194 -14.87 15.49 -13.22
N ARG A 195 -13.84 15.06 -12.48
CA ARG A 195 -13.39 15.75 -11.27
C ARG A 195 -12.85 17.14 -11.57
N ARG A 196 -12.06 17.30 -12.64
CA ARG A 196 -11.59 18.62 -13.11
C ARG A 196 -12.77 19.52 -13.48
N LYS A 197 -13.77 18.99 -14.21
CA LYS A 197 -14.97 19.75 -14.58
C LYS A 197 -15.78 20.18 -13.36
N ASN A 198 -15.91 19.33 -12.34
CA ASN A 198 -16.57 19.70 -11.08
C ASN A 198 -15.79 20.78 -10.31
N GLN A 199 -14.45 20.72 -10.33
CA GLN A 199 -13.62 21.77 -9.74
C GLN A 199 -13.76 23.10 -10.48
N GLU A 200 -13.85 23.08 -11.82
CA GLU A 200 -14.09 24.29 -12.62
C GLU A 200 -15.50 24.89 -12.37
N ILE A 201 -16.52 24.05 -12.17
CA ILE A 201 -17.87 24.51 -11.81
C ILE A 201 -17.88 25.16 -10.42
N LEU A 202 -17.14 24.60 -9.46
CA LEU A 202 -17.02 25.15 -8.11
C LEU A 202 -16.11 26.39 -8.04
N ALA A 203 -15.17 26.53 -8.99
CA ALA A 203 -14.26 27.67 -9.10
C ALA A 203 -14.83 28.82 -9.96
N ALA A 204 -15.99 28.64 -10.60
CA ALA A 204 -16.65 29.71 -11.31
C ALA A 204 -17.11 30.80 -10.32
N PRO A 205 -16.82 32.09 -10.57
CA PRO A 205 -17.25 33.16 -9.69
C PRO A 205 -18.78 33.18 -9.63
N ALA A 206 -19.32 33.24 -8.41
CA ALA A 206 -20.75 33.27 -8.16
C ALA A 206 -21.44 34.30 -9.07
N PRO A 207 -22.42 33.91 -9.91
CA PRO A 207 -23.19 34.89 -10.64
C PRO A 207 -23.91 35.77 -9.62
N ALA A 208 -23.73 37.09 -9.78
CA ALA A 208 -24.40 38.10 -8.99
C ALA A 208 -25.90 37.79 -8.90
N SER A 209 -26.43 37.91 -7.69
CA SER A 209 -27.79 37.61 -7.28
C SER A 209 -28.83 38.18 -8.25
N GLY A 210 -29.40 37.31 -9.10
CA GLY A 210 -30.64 37.55 -9.83
C GLY A 210 -31.84 36.97 -9.05
N PRO A 211 -33.05 37.49 -9.27
CA PRO A 211 -34.20 37.21 -8.40
C PRO A 211 -34.62 35.75 -8.49
N VAL A 212 -34.95 35.22 -7.31
CA VAL A 212 -35.48 33.88 -7.05
C VAL A 212 -36.74 33.65 -7.89
N VAL A 213 -36.64 32.78 -8.90
CA VAL A 213 -37.81 32.15 -9.52
C VAL A 213 -37.94 30.75 -8.93
N ALA A 214 -39.11 30.49 -8.37
CA ALA A 214 -39.46 29.28 -7.65
C ALA A 214 -39.16 28.00 -8.45
N ALA A 215 -38.46 27.07 -7.80
CA ALA A 215 -38.19 25.74 -8.31
C ALA A 215 -39.49 24.94 -8.43
N GLN A 216 -39.88 24.61 -9.67
CA GLN A 216 -40.79 23.50 -9.92
C GLN A 216 -39.97 22.21 -9.83
N GLY A 217 -40.41 21.30 -8.95
CA GLY A 217 -39.76 20.02 -8.72
C GLY A 217 -39.76 19.16 -9.98
N LEU A 218 -38.56 18.77 -10.42
CA LEU A 218 -38.36 17.66 -11.34
C LEU A 218 -38.10 16.41 -10.51
N ALA A 219 -39.02 15.46 -10.65
CA ALA A 219 -38.98 14.14 -10.02
C ALA A 219 -37.74 13.33 -10.48
N PRO A 220 -37.27 12.38 -9.66
CA PRO A 220 -36.18 11.48 -10.05
C PRO A 220 -36.58 10.65 -11.28
N VAL A 221 -35.70 10.64 -12.28
CA VAL A 221 -35.79 9.75 -13.44
C VAL A 221 -35.49 8.33 -12.97
N THR A 222 -36.54 7.55 -12.74
CA THR A 222 -36.46 6.10 -12.61
C THR A 222 -36.15 5.53 -13.99
N THR A 223 -34.91 5.10 -14.21
CA THR A 223 -34.52 4.35 -15.42
C THR A 223 -35.22 2.99 -15.40
N GLN A 224 -36.35 2.89 -16.09
CA GLN A 224 -36.97 1.61 -16.39
C GLN A 224 -36.11 0.87 -17.42
N ILE A 225 -35.69 -0.35 -17.06
CA ILE A 225 -35.08 -1.31 -17.98
C ILE A 225 -36.22 -1.92 -18.80
N PRO A 226 -36.29 -1.73 -20.13
CA PRO A 226 -37.19 -2.54 -20.94
C PRO A 226 -36.59 -3.92 -21.15
N THR A 227 -37.13 -4.90 -20.43
CA THR A 227 -37.13 -6.30 -20.84
C THR A 227 -37.95 -6.43 -22.12
N ASN A 228 -37.28 -6.68 -23.25
CA ASN A 228 -37.92 -7.28 -24.41
C ASN A 228 -37.02 -8.40 -24.94
N GLY A 229 -37.35 -9.63 -24.56
CA GLY A 229 -36.96 -10.80 -25.31
C GLY A 229 -37.81 -10.88 -26.58
N HIS A 230 -37.17 -11.15 -27.71
CA HIS A 230 -37.75 -11.88 -28.83
C HIS A 230 -36.63 -12.72 -29.45
N GLN A 231 -36.68 -14.03 -29.17
CA GLN A 231 -36.09 -15.06 -30.01
C GLN A 231 -36.85 -15.10 -31.34
N ALA A 232 -36.13 -15.27 -32.45
CA ALA A 232 -36.54 -16.15 -33.55
C ALA A 232 -35.31 -16.49 -34.43
N PRO A 233 -35.31 -17.64 -35.13
CA PRO A 233 -34.07 -18.38 -35.44
C PRO A 233 -33.78 -18.55 -36.95
N LEU A 234 -32.58 -19.11 -37.24
CA LEU A 234 -32.12 -19.84 -38.46
C LEU A 234 -31.76 -19.00 -39.71
N PRO A 235 -30.94 -19.53 -40.69
CA PRO A 235 -30.53 -20.93 -40.87
C PRO A 235 -29.02 -21.21 -41.06
N ALA A 236 -28.69 -22.48 -40.84
CA ALA A 236 -27.43 -23.12 -41.19
C ALA A 236 -27.31 -23.39 -42.70
N ALA A 237 -26.09 -23.35 -43.23
CA ALA A 237 -25.68 -24.10 -44.41
C ALA A 237 -24.17 -24.43 -44.36
N PRO A 238 -23.73 -25.53 -45.00
CA PRO A 238 -22.57 -26.30 -44.58
C PRO A 238 -21.35 -26.05 -45.47
N LEU A 239 -20.14 -26.27 -44.94
CA LEU A 239 -19.01 -26.64 -45.78
C LEU A 239 -18.23 -27.81 -45.19
N THR A 240 -18.04 -28.74 -46.12
CA THR A 240 -17.46 -30.07 -46.10
C THR A 240 -15.93 -30.06 -46.06
N THR A 241 -15.38 -31.27 -45.89
CA THR A 241 -13.99 -31.74 -46.12
C THR A 241 -13.05 -31.66 -44.91
N SER A 242 -12.31 -32.69 -44.52
CA SER A 242 -12.23 -34.12 -44.89
C SER A 242 -11.22 -34.74 -43.94
N THR A 243 -11.60 -35.80 -43.24
CA THR A 243 -10.71 -36.70 -42.50
C THR A 243 -9.87 -37.54 -43.47
N PRO A 244 -8.73 -38.08 -43.02
CA PRO A 244 -8.53 -39.50 -43.24
C PRO A 244 -8.27 -40.25 -41.93
N SER A 245 -8.95 -41.39 -41.86
CA SER A 245 -8.89 -42.43 -40.84
C SER A 245 -7.50 -43.03 -40.67
N HIS A 246 -7.16 -43.38 -39.42
CA HIS A 246 -6.49 -44.64 -39.13
C HIS A 246 -7.17 -45.34 -37.96
N VAL A 247 -7.25 -46.66 -38.11
CA VAL A 247 -8.07 -47.66 -37.42
C VAL A 247 -7.41 -48.16 -36.12
N ALA A 248 -8.26 -48.71 -35.24
CA ALA A 248 -8.01 -49.78 -34.24
C ALA A 248 -7.39 -49.38 -32.87
N THR A 249 -7.80 -49.88 -31.69
CA THR A 249 -8.79 -50.89 -31.25
C THR A 249 -9.06 -50.62 -29.75
N ALA A 250 -10.29 -50.89 -29.26
CA ALA A 250 -10.61 -50.93 -27.82
C ALA A 250 -9.91 -52.12 -27.11
N PRO A 251 -9.80 -52.15 -25.76
CA PRO A 251 -10.95 -52.62 -24.96
C PRO A 251 -11.10 -52.04 -23.52
N ALA A 252 -12.36 -52.17 -23.06
CA ALA A 252 -12.85 -52.48 -21.71
C ALA A 252 -12.60 -51.55 -20.50
N THR A 253 -13.71 -50.96 -20.06
CA THR A 253 -14.04 -50.45 -18.72
C THR A 253 -13.93 -51.51 -17.63
N PRO A 254 -13.70 -51.09 -16.37
CA PRO A 254 -14.65 -51.52 -15.35
C PRO A 254 -15.11 -50.39 -14.40
N THR A 255 -16.41 -50.49 -14.11
CA THR A 255 -17.23 -49.82 -13.10
C THR A 255 -16.62 -49.86 -11.69
N ILE A 256 -16.63 -48.73 -10.98
CA ILE A 256 -16.41 -48.66 -9.53
C ILE A 256 -17.61 -47.97 -8.87
N ALA A 257 -18.03 -48.59 -7.77
CA ALA A 257 -19.25 -48.34 -7.01
C ALA A 257 -19.21 -47.07 -6.14
N GLU A 258 -20.42 -46.56 -5.90
CA GLU A 258 -20.79 -45.43 -5.06
C GLU A 258 -20.84 -45.82 -3.57
N PRO A 259 -20.31 -45.01 -2.63
CA PRO A 259 -20.43 -45.29 -1.20
C PRO A 259 -21.64 -44.59 -0.57
N VAL A 260 -22.41 -45.38 0.18
CA VAL A 260 -23.55 -45.02 1.03
C VAL A 260 -23.08 -44.28 2.28
N VAL A 261 -23.66 -43.10 2.57
CA VAL A 261 -23.47 -42.35 3.83
C VAL A 261 -24.68 -42.58 4.75
N PRO A 262 -24.50 -42.96 6.03
CA PRO A 262 -25.60 -43.17 6.96
C PRO A 262 -26.07 -41.87 7.65
N LYS A 263 -27.40 -41.78 7.78
CA LYS A 263 -28.20 -40.73 8.41
C LYS A 263 -28.18 -40.84 9.95
N ILE A 264 -27.70 -39.81 10.65
CA ILE A 264 -27.78 -39.69 12.11
C ILE A 264 -28.94 -38.77 12.50
N ALA A 265 -29.76 -39.24 13.45
CA ALA A 265 -30.92 -38.54 14.02
C ALA A 265 -30.51 -37.62 15.20
N PRO A 266 -31.26 -36.54 15.49
CA PRO A 266 -30.93 -35.60 16.56
C PRO A 266 -31.53 -36.02 17.92
N ALA A 267 -30.83 -35.69 19.01
CA ALA A 267 -31.27 -35.82 20.39
C ALA A 267 -31.50 -34.43 21.04
N PRO A 268 -32.28 -34.35 22.14
CA PRO A 268 -33.15 -33.20 22.42
C PRO A 268 -32.56 -32.13 23.36
N ALA A 269 -33.20 -30.96 23.31
CA ALA A 269 -32.92 -29.75 24.07
C ALA A 269 -33.23 -29.86 25.58
N SER A 270 -32.55 -29.03 26.37
CA SER A 270 -32.89 -28.69 27.76
C SER A 270 -32.38 -27.28 28.11
N PRO A 271 -32.94 -26.63 29.15
CA PRO A 271 -33.49 -25.27 29.02
C PRO A 271 -32.58 -24.12 29.51
N MET A 272 -32.88 -22.93 28.98
CA MET A 272 -32.29 -21.63 29.31
C MET A 272 -32.55 -21.20 30.77
N ASN A 273 -31.54 -20.56 31.35
CA ASN A 273 -31.59 -19.80 32.61
C ASN A 273 -31.52 -18.29 32.28
N PRO A 274 -32.45 -17.43 32.73
CA PRO A 274 -32.49 -16.03 32.33
C PRO A 274 -31.83 -15.15 33.40
N ASN A 275 -30.51 -14.99 33.35
CA ASN A 275 -29.87 -13.83 33.97
C ASN A 275 -28.45 -13.61 33.44
N GLU A 276 -28.29 -12.86 32.34
CA GLU A 276 -27.02 -12.20 32.07
C GLU A 276 -27.20 -10.95 31.19
N SER A 277 -26.66 -9.86 31.72
CA SER A 277 -26.66 -8.50 31.18
C SER A 277 -25.87 -8.38 29.88
N ALA A 278 -26.30 -7.42 29.05
CA ALA A 278 -25.75 -6.98 27.77
C ALA A 278 -24.25 -7.28 27.53
N PHE A 279 -23.98 -8.46 26.97
CA PHE A 279 -22.74 -8.78 26.29
C PHE A 279 -22.83 -8.39 24.82
N VAL A 280 -21.70 -7.95 24.28
CA VAL A 280 -21.45 -7.71 22.86
C VAL A 280 -22.10 -8.82 22.03
N ALA A 281 -23.05 -8.44 21.17
CA ALA A 281 -23.72 -9.40 20.30
C ALA A 281 -22.66 -10.16 19.48
N ALA A 282 -22.64 -11.49 19.64
CA ALA A 282 -21.80 -12.36 18.84
C ALA A 282 -22.07 -12.08 17.34
N PRO A 283 -21.03 -12.01 16.49
CA PRO A 283 -21.24 -11.77 15.07
C PRO A 283 -22.10 -12.89 14.49
N ALA A 284 -23.09 -12.50 13.69
CA ALA A 284 -23.98 -13.43 13.01
C ALA A 284 -23.14 -14.39 12.14
N LEU A 285 -23.15 -15.67 12.51
CA LEU A 285 -22.50 -16.73 11.75
C LEU A 285 -23.13 -16.81 10.36
N SER A 286 -22.28 -16.87 9.33
CA SER A 286 -22.68 -17.27 7.98
C SER A 286 -23.37 -18.65 8.03
N PRO A 287 -24.27 -18.97 7.08
CA PRO A 287 -25.03 -20.22 7.09
C PRO A 287 -24.17 -21.51 7.08
N ASP A 288 -22.89 -21.43 6.69
CA ASP A 288 -21.92 -22.54 6.74
C ASP A 288 -21.10 -22.63 8.05
N GLY A 289 -21.34 -21.75 9.03
CA GLY A 289 -20.65 -21.78 10.32
C GLY A 289 -19.17 -21.38 10.29
N THR A 290 -18.62 -21.01 9.13
CA THR A 290 -17.25 -20.51 8.98
C THR A 290 -17.23 -18.99 9.08
N MET A 291 -16.44 -18.46 10.01
CA MET A 291 -16.12 -17.02 10.06
C MET A 291 -15.22 -16.68 8.86
N ASP A 292 -15.56 -15.61 8.15
CA ASP A 292 -14.69 -15.05 7.10
C ASP A 292 -13.36 -14.59 7.70
N GLU A 293 -12.29 -14.55 6.90
CA GLU A 293 -10.94 -14.19 7.30
C GLU A 293 -10.90 -12.79 7.95
N ARG A 294 -11.72 -11.85 7.43
CA ARG A 294 -11.91 -10.52 8.03
C ARG A 294 -12.56 -10.57 9.41
N GLN A 295 -13.58 -11.41 9.59
CA GLN A 295 -14.25 -11.58 10.88
C GLN A 295 -13.31 -12.24 11.90
N GLN A 296 -12.45 -13.15 11.45
CA GLN A 296 -11.46 -13.80 12.31
C GLN A 296 -10.34 -12.84 12.73
N ALA A 297 -9.90 -11.95 11.84
CA ALA A 297 -8.96 -10.87 12.16
C ALA A 297 -9.58 -9.88 13.17
N ASP A 298 -10.82 -9.43 12.92
CA ASP A 298 -11.57 -8.55 13.82
C ASP A 298 -11.72 -9.17 15.22
N TRP A 299 -12.05 -10.47 15.30
CA TRP A 299 -12.15 -11.20 16.56
C TRP A 299 -10.82 -11.23 17.33
N LYS A 300 -9.73 -11.61 16.66
CA LYS A 300 -8.39 -11.64 17.28
C LYS A 300 -7.97 -10.26 17.80
N GLN A 301 -8.33 -9.20 17.08
CA GLN A 301 -8.03 -7.83 17.48
C GLN A 301 -8.88 -7.39 18.69
N ALA A 302 -10.16 -7.78 18.73
CA ALA A 302 -11.03 -7.56 19.88
C ALA A 302 -10.52 -8.29 21.14
N GLU A 303 -10.09 -9.55 21.00
CA GLU A 303 -9.51 -10.34 22.10
C GLU A 303 -8.20 -9.71 22.62
N LYS A 304 -7.31 -9.30 21.71
CA LYS A 304 -6.06 -8.61 22.07
C LYS A 304 -6.35 -7.30 22.81
N ARG A 305 -7.36 -6.55 22.39
CA ARG A 305 -7.81 -5.32 23.05
C ARG A 305 -8.35 -5.60 24.44
N GLU A 306 -9.24 -6.57 24.59
CA GLU A 306 -9.79 -6.94 25.91
C GLU A 306 -8.67 -7.33 26.88
N LYS A 307 -7.69 -8.09 26.40
CA LYS A 307 -6.50 -8.45 27.18
C LYS A 307 -5.68 -7.23 27.59
N ALA A 308 -5.46 -6.28 26.68
CA ALA A 308 -4.75 -5.03 26.98
C ALA A 308 -5.49 -4.17 28.01
N LEU A 309 -6.83 -4.09 27.93
CA LEU A 309 -7.65 -3.35 28.89
C LEU A 309 -7.59 -3.93 30.30
N LYS A 310 -7.46 -5.26 30.44
CA LYS A 310 -7.24 -5.93 31.74
C LYS A 310 -5.87 -5.60 32.36
N ASN A 311 -4.91 -5.14 31.56
CA ASN A 311 -3.56 -4.80 32.02
C ASN A 311 -3.42 -3.35 32.51
N ILE A 312 -4.43 -2.50 32.31
CA ILE A 312 -4.44 -1.09 32.71
C ILE A 312 -5.58 -0.83 33.69
N ASN A 313 -5.41 0.18 34.55
CA ASN A 313 -6.47 0.62 35.45
C ASN A 313 -7.32 1.69 34.76
N VAL A 314 -8.37 1.26 34.05
CA VAL A 314 -9.27 2.15 33.30
C VAL A 314 -9.95 3.19 34.19
N SER A 315 -10.19 2.88 35.48
CA SER A 315 -10.82 3.81 36.43
C SER A 315 -9.95 5.04 36.75
N ALA A 316 -8.65 4.98 36.49
CA ALA A 316 -7.73 6.09 36.70
C ALA A 316 -7.72 7.09 35.53
N LEU A 317 -8.41 6.78 34.43
CA LEU A 317 -8.51 7.62 33.24
C LEU A 317 -9.64 8.66 33.36
N THR A 318 -9.55 9.73 32.57
CA THR A 318 -10.59 10.74 32.41
C THR A 318 -11.87 10.13 31.81
N PRO A 319 -13.05 10.72 32.07
CA PRO A 319 -14.31 10.25 31.49
C PRO A 319 -14.28 10.18 29.95
N ALA A 320 -13.56 11.10 29.30
CA ALA A 320 -13.41 11.11 27.84
C ALA A 320 -12.62 9.89 27.35
N SER A 321 -11.48 9.57 27.98
CA SER A 321 -10.68 8.39 27.66
C SER A 321 -11.42 7.09 27.99
N GLN A 322 -12.19 7.06 29.08
CA GLN A 322 -13.05 5.92 29.40
C GLN A 322 -14.14 5.72 28.33
N ALA A 323 -14.78 6.80 27.88
CA ALA A 323 -15.78 6.75 26.81
C ALA A 323 -15.16 6.28 25.49
N ALA A 324 -13.97 6.76 25.13
CA ALA A 324 -13.23 6.31 23.95
C ALA A 324 -12.92 4.80 24.03
N ILE A 325 -12.45 4.30 25.17
CA ILE A 325 -12.25 2.85 25.39
C ILE A 325 -13.57 2.08 25.25
N ALA A 326 -14.67 2.62 25.78
CA ALA A 326 -15.98 1.96 25.74
C ALA A 326 -16.54 1.84 24.31
N LYS A 327 -16.17 2.73 23.37
CA LYS A 327 -16.61 2.64 21.96
C LYS A 327 -16.23 1.31 21.30
N GLY A 328 -15.16 0.65 21.76
CA GLY A 328 -14.66 -0.50 21.03
C GLY A 328 -14.03 -0.02 19.72
N ARG A 329 -14.70 -0.31 18.61
CA ARG A 329 -14.36 0.18 17.28
C ARG A 329 -14.70 1.68 17.17
N GLY A 330 -14.08 2.41 16.25
CA GLY A 330 -14.46 3.81 16.01
C GLY A 330 -13.77 4.83 16.92
N ILE A 331 -12.67 4.46 17.60
CA ILE A 331 -11.85 5.44 18.33
C ILE A 331 -11.17 6.33 17.29
N SER A 332 -11.37 7.64 17.36
CA SER A 332 -10.72 8.57 16.43
C SER A 332 -9.22 8.69 16.72
N VAL A 333 -8.45 9.15 15.72
CA VAL A 333 -7.02 9.45 15.90
C VAL A 333 -6.81 10.39 17.09
N THR A 334 -7.62 11.45 17.24
CA THR A 334 -7.52 12.38 18.37
C THR A 334 -7.75 11.68 19.71
N GLU A 335 -8.81 10.88 19.81
CA GLU A 335 -9.16 10.17 21.05
C GLU A 335 -8.08 9.18 21.46
N ALA A 336 -7.51 8.45 20.49
CA ALA A 336 -6.43 7.51 20.74
C ALA A 336 -5.14 8.20 21.20
N PHE A 337 -4.78 9.35 20.62
CA PHE A 337 -3.65 10.14 21.10
C PHE A 337 -3.89 10.66 22.51
N VAL A 338 -5.07 11.20 22.81
CA VAL A 338 -5.42 11.66 24.17
C VAL A 338 -5.29 10.51 25.18
N LEU A 339 -5.85 9.34 24.85
CA LEU A 339 -5.74 8.15 25.67
C LEU A 339 -4.28 7.72 25.89
N TYR A 340 -3.46 7.71 24.83
CA TYR A 340 -2.04 7.36 24.91
C TYR A 340 -1.27 8.34 25.81
N LEU A 341 -1.44 9.65 25.61
CA LEU A 341 -0.77 10.68 26.40
C LEU A 341 -1.18 10.60 27.88
N GLU A 342 -2.45 10.32 28.15
CA GLU A 342 -2.96 10.14 29.52
C GLU A 342 -2.36 8.92 30.20
N LEU A 343 -2.35 7.76 29.53
CA LEU A 343 -1.73 6.53 30.05
C LEU A 343 -0.24 6.74 30.37
N LYS A 344 0.50 7.41 29.48
CA LYS A 344 1.92 7.73 29.71
C LYS A 344 2.10 8.74 30.84
N GLY A 345 1.20 9.72 30.96
CA GLY A 345 1.18 10.70 32.06
C GLY A 345 0.89 10.08 33.43
N ILE A 346 0.07 9.02 33.48
CA ILE A 346 -0.17 8.22 34.69
C ILE A 346 1.04 7.34 35.04
N GLY A 347 1.89 7.03 34.05
CA GLY A 347 3.13 6.29 34.23
C GLY A 347 3.07 4.83 33.77
N TYR A 348 2.20 4.52 32.81
CA TYR A 348 2.25 3.25 32.08
C TYR A 348 3.40 3.24 31.06
N GLY A 349 3.90 2.04 30.76
CA GLY A 349 4.92 1.77 29.74
C GLY A 349 4.35 1.75 28.32
N GLU A 350 5.04 1.05 27.41
CA GLU A 350 4.61 0.90 26.00
C GLU A 350 4.08 -0.51 25.69
N GLU A 351 4.40 -1.48 26.54
CA GLU A 351 4.02 -2.89 26.38
C GLU A 351 2.62 -3.18 26.96
N PHE A 352 1.58 -2.56 26.39
CA PHE A 352 0.19 -2.69 26.90
C PHE A 352 -0.37 -4.12 26.83
N ASP A 353 0.28 -5.02 26.10
CA ASP A 353 0.00 -6.45 26.04
C ASP A 353 0.39 -7.22 27.30
N LYS A 354 1.28 -6.64 28.12
CA LYS A 354 1.72 -7.20 29.40
C LYS A 354 1.05 -6.48 30.58
N LYS A 355 0.86 -7.21 31.67
CA LYS A 355 0.36 -6.63 32.92
C LYS A 355 1.34 -5.57 33.43
N GLN A 356 0.86 -4.35 33.61
CA GLN A 356 1.66 -3.24 34.09
C GLN A 356 1.01 -2.58 35.30
N THR A 357 1.85 -2.07 36.20
CA THR A 357 1.42 -1.20 37.29
C THR A 357 1.92 0.20 37.01
N ALA A 358 1.02 1.18 37.08
CA ALA A 358 1.38 2.58 36.87
C ALA A 358 2.41 3.05 37.90
N ASN A 359 3.45 3.73 37.42
CA ASN A 359 4.43 4.39 38.29
C ASN A 359 4.26 5.92 38.21
N ARG A 360 3.66 6.50 39.23
CA ARG A 360 3.32 7.94 39.27
C ARG A 360 4.53 8.85 39.11
N ASP A 361 5.69 8.49 39.66
CA ASP A 361 6.90 9.31 39.55
C ASP A 361 7.45 9.32 38.12
N VAL A 362 7.40 8.15 37.47
CA VAL A 362 7.76 8.02 36.04
C VAL A 362 6.78 8.81 35.19
N GLY A 363 5.48 8.71 35.45
CA GLY A 363 4.44 9.46 34.74
C GLY A 363 4.62 10.98 34.86
N LYS A 364 4.85 11.48 36.08
CA LYS A 364 5.13 12.90 36.33
C LYS A 364 6.41 13.38 35.62
N LYS A 365 7.47 12.58 35.64
CA LYS A 365 8.72 12.89 34.92
C LYS A 365 8.47 12.95 33.41
N TRP A 366 7.76 11.97 32.86
CA TRP A 366 7.41 11.92 31.44
C TRP A 366 6.53 13.10 31.03
N ALA A 367 5.52 13.44 31.84
CA ALA A 367 4.64 14.58 31.58
C ALA A 367 5.42 15.89 31.47
N ASN A 368 6.40 16.10 32.36
CA ASN A 368 7.24 17.30 32.34
C ASN A 368 8.17 17.38 31.12
N THR A 369 8.66 16.24 30.61
CA THR A 369 9.65 16.23 29.52
C THR A 369 9.05 16.07 28.14
N SER A 370 7.95 15.32 28.04
CA SER A 370 7.51 14.71 26.77
C SER A 370 6.07 15.06 26.39
N LEU A 371 5.23 15.52 27.32
CA LEU A 371 3.82 15.78 27.04
C LEU A 371 3.63 16.83 25.94
N LYS A 372 4.37 17.94 25.99
CA LYS A 372 4.30 18.99 24.95
C LYS A 372 4.68 18.47 23.56
N ALA A 373 5.71 17.63 23.48
CA ALA A 373 6.10 17.00 22.23
C ALA A 373 5.03 16.02 21.74
N GLY A 374 4.40 15.28 22.67
CA GLY A 374 3.27 14.41 22.38
C GLY A 374 2.03 15.16 21.87
N GLU A 375 1.72 16.33 22.42
CA GLU A 375 0.63 17.17 21.91
C GLU A 375 0.92 17.75 20.53
N THR A 376 2.18 18.13 20.27
CA THR A 376 2.61 18.57 18.94
C THR A 376 2.48 17.42 17.94
N ALA A 377 2.92 16.21 18.32
CA ALA A 377 2.76 15.02 17.49
C ALA A 377 1.28 14.73 17.20
N LYS A 378 0.39 14.84 18.19
CA LYS A 378 -1.07 14.71 18.00
C LYS A 378 -1.57 15.68 16.93
N GLN A 379 -1.18 16.96 17.00
CA GLN A 379 -1.59 17.96 16.01
C GLN A 379 -1.12 17.61 14.60
N ILE A 380 0.13 17.17 14.46
CA ILE A 380 0.68 16.76 13.16
C ILE A 380 -0.12 15.58 12.59
N TRP A 381 -0.34 14.53 13.39
CA TRP A 381 -1.04 13.34 12.92
C TRP A 381 -2.51 13.63 12.56
N VAL A 382 -3.21 14.42 13.37
CA VAL A 382 -4.61 14.79 13.11
C VAL A 382 -4.73 15.70 11.88
N ASP A 383 -3.76 16.59 11.64
CA ASP A 383 -3.73 17.42 10.43
C ASP A 383 -3.49 16.60 9.16
N LEU A 384 -2.58 15.61 9.22
CA LEU A 384 -2.19 14.81 8.06
C LEU A 384 -3.16 13.68 7.72
N LEU A 385 -3.70 12.98 8.73
CA LEU A 385 -4.63 11.85 8.55
C LEU A 385 -6.10 12.24 8.68
N GLY A 386 -6.39 13.42 9.23
CA GLY A 386 -7.73 13.77 9.70
C GLY A 386 -8.09 13.10 11.03
N ASP A 387 -9.23 13.50 11.60
CA ASP A 387 -9.78 12.88 12.83
C ASP A 387 -10.70 11.68 12.51
N GLN A 388 -10.24 10.82 11.61
CA GLN A 388 -10.94 9.58 11.26
C GLN A 388 -10.75 8.49 12.32
N PRO A 389 -11.57 7.44 12.34
CA PRO A 389 -11.33 6.28 13.19
C PRO A 389 -10.00 5.59 12.87
N ILE A 390 -9.25 5.17 13.90
CA ILE A 390 -7.94 4.53 13.72
C ILE A 390 -8.00 3.29 12.82
N GLN A 391 -9.07 2.51 12.91
CA GLN A 391 -9.18 1.29 12.10
C GLN A 391 -9.55 1.57 10.63
N ASP A 392 -9.94 2.80 10.31
CA ASP A 392 -10.27 3.22 8.95
C ASP A 392 -9.05 3.87 8.26
N ALA A 393 -8.02 4.26 9.03
CA ALA A 393 -6.76 4.75 8.51
C ALA A 393 -6.03 3.63 7.76
N LEU A 394 -5.88 3.80 6.44
CA LEU A 394 -5.19 2.83 5.60
C LEU A 394 -3.68 2.87 5.83
N GLU A 395 -3.00 1.74 5.66
CA GLU A 395 -1.53 1.67 5.80
C GLU A 395 -0.83 2.67 4.87
N GLU A 396 -1.30 2.79 3.63
CA GLU A 396 -0.81 3.76 2.64
C GLU A 396 -0.96 5.21 3.10
N GLU A 397 -2.08 5.57 3.74
CA GLU A 397 -2.29 6.93 4.27
C GLU A 397 -1.34 7.24 5.43
N VAL A 398 -1.07 6.24 6.28
CA VAL A 398 -0.10 6.35 7.38
C VAL A 398 1.32 6.51 6.83
N GLU A 399 1.68 5.76 5.79
CA GLU A 399 2.97 5.89 5.11
C GLU A 399 3.13 7.27 4.46
N ASP A 400 2.11 7.73 3.73
CA ASP A 400 2.08 9.07 3.13
C ASP A 400 2.23 10.17 4.18
N ALA A 401 1.53 10.06 5.31
CA ALA A 401 1.69 10.99 6.42
C ALA A 401 3.11 10.96 6.98
N LEU A 402 3.74 9.79 7.15
CA LEU A 402 5.13 9.69 7.59
C LEU A 402 6.11 10.34 6.62
N HIS A 403 5.87 10.19 5.32
CA HIS A 403 6.66 10.85 4.29
C HIS A 403 6.59 12.37 4.42
N VAL A 404 5.38 12.93 4.55
CA VAL A 404 5.18 14.37 4.77
C VAL A 404 5.83 14.83 6.08
N MET A 405 5.74 14.04 7.15
CA MET A 405 6.35 14.37 8.44
C MET A 405 7.88 14.54 8.37
N TRP A 406 8.56 13.82 7.46
CA TRP A 406 10.01 13.94 7.30
C TRP A 406 10.45 15.25 6.64
N ASP A 407 9.54 15.90 5.93
CA ASP A 407 9.77 17.18 5.25
C ASP A 407 9.40 18.38 6.13
N ILE A 408 8.74 18.16 7.28
CA ILE A 408 8.45 19.23 8.25
C ILE A 408 9.78 19.88 8.74
N PRO A 409 9.90 21.22 8.67
CA PRO A 409 11.10 21.92 9.11
C PRO A 409 11.48 21.62 10.58
N ALA A 410 12.77 21.43 10.84
CA ALA A 410 13.31 21.05 12.17
C ALA A 410 13.02 22.06 13.30
N HIS A 411 12.56 23.27 12.97
CA HIS A 411 12.24 24.34 13.90
C HIS A 411 10.79 24.84 13.77
N HIS A 412 9.88 24.01 13.24
CA HIS A 412 8.45 24.32 13.22
C HIS A 412 7.93 24.75 14.60
N GLY A 413 7.02 25.71 14.61
CA GLY A 413 6.40 26.28 15.81
C GLY A 413 7.28 27.23 16.64
N ARG A 414 8.55 27.48 16.28
CA ARG A 414 9.42 28.43 17.02
C ARG A 414 9.27 29.89 16.60
N SER A 415 8.79 30.14 15.39
CA SER A 415 8.57 31.48 14.83
C SER A 415 7.25 31.50 14.08
N GLU A 416 6.67 32.69 13.92
CA GLU A 416 5.44 32.88 13.14
C GLU A 416 5.58 32.36 11.71
N GLU A 417 6.73 32.58 11.07
CA GLU A 417 7.02 32.05 9.74
C GLU A 417 7.04 30.52 9.66
N LEU A 418 7.36 29.84 10.77
CA LEU A 418 7.42 28.37 10.86
C LEU A 418 6.21 27.79 11.60
N SER A 419 5.14 28.58 11.76
CA SER A 419 3.88 28.14 12.31
C SER A 419 3.08 27.37 11.28
N ALA A 420 2.45 26.27 11.69
CA ALA A 420 1.54 25.46 10.87
C ALA A 420 0.11 26.04 10.92
N THR A 421 -0.04 27.34 10.67
CA THR A 421 -1.33 28.05 10.85
C THR A 421 -2.40 27.56 9.85
N ASN A 422 -1.96 27.14 8.66
CA ASN A 422 -2.81 26.57 7.60
C ASN A 422 -2.58 25.05 7.42
N GLY A 423 -2.06 24.38 8.46
CA GLY A 423 -1.65 22.98 8.41
C GLY A 423 -0.16 22.78 8.09
N TYR A 424 0.30 21.54 8.23
CA TYR A 424 1.71 21.17 8.09
C TYR A 424 2.13 21.03 6.62
N ARG A 425 1.22 20.71 5.70
CA ARG A 425 1.50 20.66 4.26
C ARG A 425 1.82 22.05 3.71
N ASP A 426 1.00 23.05 4.02
CA ASP A 426 1.26 24.46 3.69
C ASP A 426 2.58 24.96 4.29
N LEU A 427 2.89 24.56 5.53
CA LEU A 427 4.16 24.91 6.16
C LEU A 427 5.37 24.38 5.39
N ILE A 428 5.28 23.15 4.85
CA ILE A 428 6.35 22.56 4.04
C ILE A 428 6.52 23.33 2.74
N GLU A 429 5.42 23.59 2.02
CA GLU A 429 5.44 24.37 0.76
C GLU A 429 6.09 25.75 0.97
N ARG A 430 5.68 26.48 2.01
CA ARG A 430 6.28 27.80 2.35
C ARG A 430 7.75 27.73 2.76
N ALA A 431 8.20 26.59 3.29
CA ALA A 431 9.58 26.40 3.67
C ALA A 431 10.46 26.07 2.47
N ASP A 432 9.92 25.37 1.47
CA ASP A 432 10.63 25.00 0.23
C ASP A 432 10.73 26.15 -0.77
N GLU A 433 9.81 27.12 -0.71
CA GLU A 433 9.86 28.35 -1.53
C GLU A 433 10.98 29.34 -1.12
N LYS A 434 11.65 29.11 0.02
CA LYS A 434 12.72 29.96 0.57
C LYS A 434 14.10 29.34 0.40
#